data_AF-A0A6L7QFG4-F1
#
_entry.id   AF-A0A6L7QFG4-F1
#
_cell.length_a   1.000
_cell.length_b   1.000
_cell.length_c   1.000
_cell.angle_alpha   90.00
_cell.angle_beta   90.00
_cell.angle_gamma   90.00
#
_symmetry.space_group_name_H-M   'P 1'
#
loop_
_entity.id
_entity.type
_entity.pdbx_description
1 polymer ?
#
loop_
_entity_poly.entity_id
_entity_poly.type
_entity_poly.pdbx_seq_one_letter_code
_entity_poly.pdbx_strand_id
1 'polypeptide(L)'
;MNDRVDFAWQGLRMSVPDDWNLGRVDGDFEKGYARLDDAEIVRAEIEWRRLKGRGEALRLTELVDRYLANLEKKAQKVDAPFEVQRRARFLKNKKFLEGREYEVSSGRPTSARTT
;
A
#
# COMPACT_ATOMS: atom_id res chain seq x y z
N MET A 1 6.39 25.00 -3.01
CA MET A 1 7.53 24.36 -3.67
C MET A 1 7.16 22.90 -3.87
N ASN A 2 7.55 22.30 -4.99
CA ASN A 2 7.10 20.98 -5.42
C ASN A 2 8.33 20.05 -5.50
N ASP A 3 9.19 20.18 -4.49
CA ASP A 3 10.49 19.53 -4.48
C ASP A 3 10.27 18.04 -4.17
N ARG A 4 11.02 17.19 -4.88
CA ARG A 4 10.86 15.75 -4.79
C ARG A 4 12.21 15.12 -4.52
N VAL A 5 12.22 14.12 -3.67
CA VAL A 5 13.40 13.35 -3.30
C VAL A 5 13.23 11.89 -3.70
N ASP A 6 14.33 11.16 -3.82
CA ASP A 6 14.32 9.72 -4.09
C ASP A 6 14.19 8.95 -2.78
N PHE A 7 13.14 8.15 -2.65
CA PHE A 7 13.06 7.06 -1.69
C PHE A 7 13.48 5.75 -2.37
N ALA A 8 14.38 4.99 -1.73
CA ALA A 8 14.75 3.66 -2.20
C ALA A 8 14.96 2.67 -1.05
N TRP A 9 14.40 1.47 -1.16
CA TRP A 9 14.56 0.40 -0.19
C TRP A 9 14.36 -0.97 -0.83
N GLN A 10 15.29 -1.90 -0.60
CA GLN A 10 15.21 -3.29 -1.08
C GLN A 10 14.89 -3.43 -2.58
N GLY A 11 15.45 -2.54 -3.42
CA GLY A 11 15.24 -2.53 -4.88
C GLY A 11 13.97 -1.82 -5.35
N LEU A 12 13.12 -1.34 -4.43
CA LEU A 12 12.04 -0.41 -4.75
C LEU A 12 12.60 1.00 -4.78
N ARG A 13 12.22 1.81 -5.77
CA ARG A 13 12.54 3.23 -5.87
C ARG A 13 11.31 4.03 -6.26
N MET A 14 11.12 5.19 -5.64
CA MET A 14 10.09 6.14 -5.99
C MET A 14 10.56 7.57 -5.71
N SER A 15 10.14 8.48 -6.56
CA SER A 15 10.24 9.90 -6.27
C SER A 15 9.06 10.27 -5.37
N VAL A 16 9.31 10.90 -4.22
CA VAL A 16 8.31 11.31 -3.22
C VAL A 16 8.45 12.80 -2.93
N PRO A 17 7.41 13.48 -2.43
CA PRO A 17 7.55 14.83 -1.88
C PRO A 17 8.68 14.91 -0.84
N ASP A 18 9.38 16.03 -0.79
CA ASP A 18 10.53 16.27 0.10
C ASP A 18 10.17 16.36 1.58
N ASP A 19 8.92 16.71 1.88
CA ASP A 19 8.36 16.75 3.22
C ASP A 19 7.95 15.37 3.76
N TRP A 20 8.03 14.32 2.94
CA TRP A 20 7.80 12.95 3.38
C TRP A 20 9.04 12.37 4.05
N ASN A 21 8.84 11.78 5.21
CA ASN A 21 9.85 11.17 6.06
C ASN A 21 9.67 9.66 6.13
N LEU A 22 10.79 8.94 6.34
CA LEU A 22 10.76 7.51 6.58
C LEU A 22 10.22 7.19 7.98
N GLY A 23 8.96 6.79 8.07
CA GLY A 23 8.31 6.46 9.35
C GLY A 23 8.66 5.06 9.86
N ARG A 24 8.67 4.06 8.96
CA ARG A 24 9.03 2.67 9.31
C ARG A 24 9.56 1.92 8.10
N VAL A 25 10.57 1.10 8.32
CA VAL A 25 10.98 0.03 7.41
C VAL A 25 11.10 -1.28 8.16
N ASP A 26 10.72 -2.37 7.51
CA ASP A 26 10.84 -3.72 8.03
C ASP A 26 11.07 -4.72 6.88
N GLY A 27 11.73 -5.83 7.19
CA GLY A 27 11.98 -6.92 6.26
C GLY A 27 13.19 -6.74 5.35
N ASP A 28 13.19 -7.49 4.25
CA ASP A 28 14.30 -7.70 3.34
C ASP A 28 13.82 -7.74 1.87
N PHE A 29 14.69 -8.15 0.96
CA PHE A 29 14.38 -8.28 -0.46
C PHE A 29 13.24 -9.29 -0.75
N GLU A 30 13.09 -10.34 0.05
CA GLU A 30 12.09 -11.37 -0.17
C GLU A 30 10.71 -10.95 0.34
N LYS A 31 10.64 -10.18 1.43
CA LYS A 31 9.39 -9.59 1.93
C LYS A 31 9.68 -8.41 2.84
N GLY A 32 8.82 -7.41 2.81
CA GLY A 32 8.95 -6.31 3.74
C GLY A 32 7.87 -5.26 3.63
N TYR A 33 8.08 -4.20 4.39
CA TYR A 33 7.15 -3.10 4.54
C TYR A 33 7.92 -1.78 4.66
N ALA A 34 7.42 -0.74 4.02
CA ALA A 34 7.91 0.62 4.14
C ALA A 34 6.72 1.57 4.35
N ARG A 35 6.88 2.53 5.25
CA ARG A 35 5.90 3.56 5.56
C ARG A 35 6.54 4.94 5.46
N LEU A 36 5.89 5.81 4.71
CA LEU A 36 6.25 7.20 4.53
C LEU A 36 5.16 8.08 5.11
N ASP A 37 5.57 8.99 5.98
CA ASP A 37 4.71 9.90 6.72
C ASP A 37 5.09 11.34 6.37
N ASP A 38 4.17 12.28 6.51
CA ASP A 38 4.56 13.69 6.63
C ASP A 38 4.49 14.12 8.11
N ALA A 39 4.45 15.42 8.38
CA ALA A 39 4.35 15.94 9.75
C ALA A 39 3.04 15.58 10.47
N GLU A 40 1.99 15.18 9.76
CA GLU A 40 0.65 15.01 10.32
C GLU A 40 0.13 13.58 10.21
N ILE A 41 0.31 12.94 9.06
CA ILE A 41 -0.35 11.68 8.71
C ILE A 41 0.56 10.73 7.93
N VAL A 42 0.11 9.48 7.87
CA VAL A 42 0.65 8.48 6.95
C VAL A 42 0.26 8.83 5.52
N ARG A 43 1.26 8.90 4.64
CA ARG A 43 1.06 9.25 3.23
C ARG A 43 1.15 8.05 2.29
N ALA A 44 2.02 7.10 2.60
CA ALA A 44 2.14 5.86 1.83
C ALA A 44 2.58 4.68 2.70
N GLU A 45 1.97 3.54 2.46
CA GLU A 45 2.41 2.24 2.96
C GLU A 45 2.65 1.31 1.78
N ILE A 46 3.79 0.63 1.78
CA ILE A 46 4.24 -0.25 0.71
C ILE A 46 4.58 -1.59 1.33
N GLU A 47 3.86 -2.65 0.95
CA GLU A 47 4.16 -4.02 1.34
C GLU A 47 4.60 -4.81 0.09
N TRP A 48 5.70 -5.55 0.18
CA TRP A 48 6.14 -6.44 -0.89
C TRP A 48 6.44 -7.83 -0.35
N ARG A 49 6.30 -8.82 -1.24
CA ARG A 49 6.63 -10.21 -0.96
C ARG A 49 6.87 -10.96 -2.26
N ARG A 50 7.95 -11.71 -2.33
CA ARG A 50 8.22 -12.69 -3.36
C ARG A 50 7.27 -13.88 -3.20
N LEU A 51 6.52 -14.17 -4.25
CA LEU A 51 5.66 -15.36 -4.30
C LEU A 51 6.56 -16.61 -4.43
N LYS A 52 6.21 -17.67 -3.70
CA LYS A 52 6.91 -18.97 -3.75
C LYS A 52 5.91 -20.10 -4.05
N GLY A 53 6.31 -21.11 -4.82
CA GLY A 53 5.51 -22.30 -5.11
C GLY A 53 4.20 -21.99 -5.86
N ARG A 54 3.07 -22.59 -5.45
CA ARG A 54 1.72 -22.30 -6.03
C ARG A 54 1.35 -20.80 -5.99
N GLY A 55 2.04 -20.00 -5.19
CA GLY A 55 1.90 -18.55 -5.16
C GLY A 55 2.16 -17.87 -6.51
N GLU A 56 3.07 -18.40 -7.33
CA GLU A 56 3.32 -17.90 -8.69
C GLU A 56 2.14 -18.13 -9.64
N ALA A 57 1.29 -19.11 -9.35
CA ALA A 57 0.09 -19.44 -10.11
C ALA A 57 -1.18 -18.75 -9.57
N LEU A 58 -1.09 -18.00 -8.46
CA LEU A 58 -2.23 -17.28 -7.91
C LEU A 58 -2.56 -16.08 -8.80
N ARG A 59 -3.84 -15.96 -9.17
CA ARG A 59 -4.34 -14.76 -9.85
C ARG A 59 -4.28 -13.58 -8.90
N LEU A 60 -3.98 -12.39 -9.42
CA LEU A 60 -3.96 -11.15 -8.63
C LEU A 60 -5.22 -10.96 -7.78
N THR A 61 -6.39 -11.30 -8.30
CA THR A 61 -7.67 -11.19 -7.57
C THR A 61 -7.66 -11.97 -6.26
N GLU A 62 -7.08 -13.17 -6.23
CA GLU A 62 -7.01 -13.98 -5.02
C GLU A 62 -6.04 -13.40 -3.99
N LEU A 63 -4.94 -12.78 -4.46
CA LEU A 63 -4.00 -12.09 -3.58
C LEU A 63 -4.67 -10.87 -2.92
N VAL A 64 -5.43 -10.11 -3.70
CA VAL A 64 -6.20 -8.97 -3.20
C VAL A 64 -7.28 -9.41 -2.22
N ASP A 65 -8.03 -10.46 -2.51
CA ASP A 65 -9.09 -10.98 -1.62
C ASP A 65 -8.53 -11.36 -0.25
N ARG A 66 -7.39 -12.07 -0.21
CA ARG A 66 -6.72 -12.42 1.06
C ARG A 66 -6.22 -11.20 1.81
N TYR A 67 -5.68 -10.21 1.10
CA TYR A 67 -5.21 -8.97 1.71
C TYR A 67 -6.37 -8.21 2.36
N LEU A 68 -7.48 -8.02 1.64
CA LEU A 68 -8.66 -7.33 2.16
C LEU A 68 -9.27 -8.05 3.35
N ALA A 69 -9.39 -9.38 3.31
CA ALA A 69 -9.87 -10.17 4.45
C ALA A 69 -8.99 -10.01 5.70
N ASN A 70 -7.67 -9.86 5.52
CA ASN A 70 -6.77 -9.61 6.64
C ASN A 70 -6.92 -8.18 7.20
N LEU A 71 -7.15 -7.18 6.35
CA LEU A 71 -7.44 -5.82 6.80
C LEU A 71 -8.77 -5.74 7.56
N GLU A 72 -9.81 -6.40 7.05
CA GLU A 72 -11.12 -6.47 7.71
C GLU A 72 -10.99 -7.08 9.12
N LYS A 73 -10.27 -8.20 9.25
CA LYS A 73 -9.98 -8.81 10.55
C LYS A 73 -9.24 -7.87 11.50
N LYS A 74 -8.31 -7.04 10.99
CA LYS A 74 -7.61 -6.05 11.82
C LYS A 74 -8.56 -4.94 12.28
N ALA A 75 -9.44 -4.46 11.40
CA ALA A 75 -10.44 -3.44 11.74
C ALA A 75 -11.45 -3.94 12.78
N GLN A 76 -11.95 -5.18 12.62
CA GLN A 76 -12.86 -5.82 13.58
C GLN A 76 -12.25 -5.92 14.99
N LYS A 77 -10.94 -6.21 15.10
CA LYS A 77 -10.25 -6.29 16.40
C LYS A 77 -10.24 -4.98 17.19
N VAL A 78 -10.36 -3.85 16.50
CA VAL A 78 -10.34 -2.50 17.11
C VAL A 78 -11.69 -1.80 16.98
N ASP A 79 -12.76 -2.55 16.64
CA ASP A 79 -14.11 -2.05 16.42
C ASP A 79 -14.18 -0.86 15.45
N ALA A 80 -13.37 -0.90 14.39
CA ALA A 80 -13.35 0.13 13.36
C ALA A 80 -14.24 -0.29 12.17
N PRO A 81 -15.03 0.64 11.58
CA PRO A 81 -15.73 0.38 10.34
C PRO A 81 -14.74 0.06 9.22
N PHE A 82 -15.10 -0.88 8.36
CA PHE A 82 -14.31 -1.32 7.23
C PHE A 82 -15.16 -1.31 5.97
N GLU A 83 -14.88 -0.37 5.07
CA GLU A 83 -15.55 -0.25 3.77
C GLU A 83 -14.49 -0.13 2.67
N VAL A 84 -14.62 -0.97 1.65
CA VAL A 84 -13.68 -1.00 0.52
C VAL A 84 -14.45 -1.00 -0.79
N GLN A 85 -14.19 0.00 -1.62
CA GLN A 85 -14.59 0.05 -3.02
C GLN A 85 -13.48 -0.52 -3.90
N ARG A 86 -13.72 -1.68 -4.51
CA ARG A 86 -12.82 -2.29 -5.47
C ARG A 86 -12.94 -1.64 -6.85
N ARG A 87 -11.88 -1.80 -7.66
CA ARG A 87 -11.78 -1.25 -9.04
C ARG A 87 -12.03 0.26 -9.09
N ALA A 88 -11.50 0.97 -8.10
CA ALA A 88 -11.62 2.42 -8.01
C ALA A 88 -10.96 3.12 -9.21
N ARG A 89 -11.53 4.24 -9.65
CA ARG A 89 -11.15 4.95 -10.89
C ARG A 89 -10.40 6.25 -10.61
N PHE A 90 -9.38 6.22 -9.76
CA PHE A 90 -8.59 7.42 -9.42
C PHE A 90 -7.26 7.54 -10.17
N LEU A 91 -6.76 6.45 -10.79
CA LEU A 91 -5.56 6.51 -11.64
C LEU A 91 -5.90 7.13 -13.00
N LYS A 92 -5.46 8.37 -13.23
CA LYS A 92 -5.66 9.10 -14.51
C LYS A 92 -4.77 8.59 -15.64
N ASN A 93 -3.52 8.25 -15.35
CA ASN A 93 -2.55 7.72 -16.30
C ASN A 93 -2.13 6.33 -15.83
N LYS A 94 -2.22 5.33 -16.72
CA LYS A 94 -1.91 3.93 -16.43
C LYS A 94 -0.75 3.38 -17.27
N LYS A 95 -0.08 4.23 -18.07
CA LYS A 95 1.04 3.79 -18.94
C LYS A 95 2.16 3.11 -18.15
N PHE A 96 2.43 3.56 -16.93
CA PHE A 96 3.45 2.96 -16.07
C PHE A 96 3.08 1.55 -15.54
N LEU A 97 1.83 1.12 -15.72
CA LEU A 97 1.33 -0.21 -15.36
C LEU A 97 1.16 -1.13 -16.58
N GLU A 98 1.58 -0.68 -17.77
CA GLU A 98 1.46 -1.47 -18.99
C GLU A 98 2.23 -2.81 -18.87
N GLY A 99 1.60 -3.90 -19.31
CA GLY A 99 2.14 -5.25 -19.18
C GLY A 99 2.17 -5.82 -17.77
N ARG A 100 1.57 -5.13 -16.77
CA ARG A 100 1.48 -5.60 -15.38
C ARG A 100 0.04 -5.87 -14.98
N GLU A 101 -0.18 -6.91 -14.19
CA GLU A 101 -1.46 -7.09 -13.50
C GLU A 101 -1.53 -6.10 -12.33
N TYR A 102 -2.66 -5.40 -12.21
CA TYR A 102 -2.90 -4.47 -11.10
C TYR A 102 -4.38 -4.41 -10.72
N GLU A 103 -4.65 -4.11 -9.45
CA GLU A 103 -5.98 -3.80 -8.94
C GLU A 103 -5.88 -2.55 -8.08
N VAL A 104 -6.90 -1.71 -8.17
CA VAL A 104 -6.98 -0.47 -7.41
C VAL A 104 -8.24 -0.50 -6.57
N SER A 105 -8.09 -0.25 -5.28
CA SER A 105 -9.20 -0.19 -4.33
C SER A 105 -9.07 1.08 -3.49
N SER A 106 -10.20 1.64 -3.07
CA SER A 106 -10.26 2.77 -2.16
C SER A 106 -11.08 2.40 -0.94
N GLY A 107 -10.59 2.75 0.24
CA GLY A 107 -11.36 2.70 1.48
C GLY A 107 -11.27 4.04 2.18
N ARG A 108 -12.19 4.31 3.10
CA ARG A 108 -12.05 5.46 4.01
C ARG A 108 -11.33 4.96 5.27
N PRO A 109 -10.16 5.51 5.63
CA PRO A 109 -9.61 5.26 6.95
C PRO A 109 -10.58 5.85 7.97
N THR A 110 -10.94 5.04 8.96
CA THR A 110 -11.68 5.51 10.12
C THR A 110 -10.76 6.48 10.85
N SER A 111 -11.07 7.78 10.80
CA SER A 111 -10.43 8.74 11.67
C SER A 111 -10.61 8.24 13.11
N ALA A 112 -9.52 7.86 13.76
CA ALA A 112 -9.51 7.71 15.19
C ALA A 112 -9.92 9.07 15.76
N ARG A 113 -10.97 9.04 16.59
CA ARG A 113 -11.51 10.11 17.41
C ARG A 113 -10.45 11.19 17.71
N THR A 114 -10.69 12.40 17.22
CA THR A 114 -10.08 13.61 17.81
C THR A 114 -10.59 13.67 19.25
N THR A 115 -9.67 13.54 20.20
CA THR A 115 -9.94 13.80 21.62
C THR A 115 -10.08 15.30 21.85
#